data_AF-A0A938WZW8-F1
#
_entry.id   AF-A0A938WZW8-F1
#
_cell.length_a   1.000
_cell.length_b   1.000
_cell.length_c   1.000
_cell.angle_alpha   90.00
_cell.angle_beta   90.00
_cell.angle_gamma   90.00
#
_symmetry.space_group_name_H-M   'P 1'
#
loop_
_entity.id
_entity.type
_entity.pdbx_description
1 polymer ?
#
loop_
_entity_poly.entity_id
_entity_poly.type
_entity_poly.pdbx_seq_one_letter_code
_entity_poly.pdbx_strand_id
1 'polypeptide(L)'
;MGKRRHRILGALAVICAVAAALGTFARTLPGDLQALPYVPVLVSATPWFTILSVLALVMALVSARYLTALVAIACIGAQGWWQHPFFMAGSPLPEAAEAAVAAAKPDTADAYARVMTFNVYKGQADPAAIVEAVRDNRIEVLALQETTDAFVRALEEAGIGGYLPYSNVSSSDGVFGNGLWSATPLGDPRDTDVDSSASFMPGGTVGFSGGSLPVRFVSVHTTAPVPGYWGQWKRSLDELARMRADTGTRYVFMGDFNATDDHTPFRTFLGDRFHDAAKSAGHGFTFTWPTDKPPLPRVAGIDHIVLDQGMTAGQTLVKPIAGSDHAALIATIAVG
;
A
#
# COMPACT_ATOMS: atom_id res chain seq x y z
N MET A 1 -20.67 -41.37 -20.86
CA MET A 1 -19.67 -40.47 -20.25
C MET A 1 -20.19 -39.09 -19.84
N GLY A 2 -21.11 -38.46 -20.59
CA GLY A 2 -21.62 -37.09 -20.28
C GLY A 2 -22.18 -36.89 -18.87
N LYS A 3 -23.13 -37.72 -18.40
CA LYS A 3 -23.79 -37.55 -17.09
C LYS A 3 -22.81 -37.55 -15.89
N ARG A 4 -21.74 -38.35 -15.92
CA ARG A 4 -20.72 -38.41 -14.85
C ARG A 4 -19.82 -37.17 -14.87
N ARG A 5 -19.47 -36.69 -16.07
CA ARG A 5 -18.69 -35.46 -16.28
C ARG A 5 -19.44 -34.21 -15.78
N HIS A 6 -20.74 -34.09 -16.05
CA HIS A 6 -21.55 -32.97 -15.52
C HIS A 6 -21.73 -33.01 -13.99
N ARG A 7 -21.70 -34.19 -13.36
CA ARG A 7 -21.73 -34.32 -11.89
C ARG A 7 -20.44 -33.85 -11.23
N ILE A 8 -19.28 -34.27 -11.75
CA ILE A 8 -17.97 -33.85 -11.23
C ILE A 8 -17.80 -32.34 -11.42
N LEU A 9 -18.10 -31.84 -12.63
CA LEU A 9 -18.00 -30.41 -12.93
C LEU A 9 -18.94 -29.57 -12.06
N GLY A 10 -20.16 -30.05 -11.82
CA GLY A 10 -21.11 -29.37 -10.93
C GLY A 10 -20.64 -29.36 -9.47
N ALA A 11 -19.98 -30.43 -8.99
CA ALA A 11 -19.39 -30.43 -7.65
C ALA A 11 -18.23 -29.42 -7.54
N LEU A 12 -17.32 -29.38 -8.53
CA LEU A 12 -16.24 -28.40 -8.58
C LEU A 12 -16.78 -26.96 -8.67
N ALA A 13 -17.84 -26.73 -9.44
CA ALA A 13 -18.52 -25.44 -9.50
C ALA A 13 -18.99 -24.96 -8.12
N VAL A 14 -19.61 -25.87 -7.34
CA VAL A 14 -20.07 -25.55 -5.98
C VAL A 14 -18.89 -25.26 -5.05
N ILE A 15 -17.82 -26.03 -5.11
CA ILE A 15 -16.62 -25.81 -4.27
C ILE A 15 -16.01 -24.44 -4.57
N CYS A 16 -15.80 -24.10 -5.84
CA CYS A 16 -15.28 -22.78 -6.23
C CYS A 16 -16.22 -21.65 -5.83
N ALA A 17 -17.54 -21.81 -6.00
CA ALA A 17 -18.52 -20.80 -5.61
C ALA A 17 -18.54 -20.58 -4.10
N VAL A 18 -18.47 -21.64 -3.29
CA VAL A 18 -18.43 -21.53 -1.83
C VAL A 18 -17.15 -20.83 -1.39
N ALA A 19 -15.99 -21.22 -1.93
CA ALA A 19 -14.72 -20.56 -1.61
C ALA A 19 -14.74 -19.06 -1.98
N ALA A 20 -15.24 -18.73 -3.18
CA ALA A 20 -15.39 -17.35 -3.61
C ALA A 20 -16.37 -16.54 -2.74
N ALA A 21 -17.51 -17.15 -2.37
CA ALA A 21 -18.50 -16.51 -1.51
C ALA A 21 -17.96 -16.26 -0.10
N LEU A 22 -17.22 -17.22 0.48
CA LEU A 22 -16.57 -17.04 1.78
C LEU A 22 -15.51 -15.94 1.74
N GLY A 23 -14.68 -15.89 0.71
CA GLY A 23 -13.69 -14.83 0.52
C GLY A 23 -14.34 -13.44 0.33
N THR A 24 -15.35 -13.37 -0.53
CA THR A 24 -16.14 -12.14 -0.77
C THR A 24 -16.82 -11.66 0.52
N PHE A 25 -17.39 -12.58 1.30
CA PHE A 25 -18.01 -12.28 2.58
C PHE A 25 -16.99 -11.85 3.65
N ALA A 26 -15.80 -12.48 3.70
CA ALA A 26 -14.75 -12.15 4.66
C ALA A 26 -14.34 -10.66 4.60
N ARG A 27 -14.29 -10.09 3.39
CA ARG A 27 -14.03 -8.65 3.17
C ARG A 27 -15.00 -7.73 3.91
N THR A 28 -16.24 -8.18 4.09
CA THR A 28 -17.32 -7.42 4.74
C THR A 28 -17.33 -7.55 6.27
N LEU A 29 -16.52 -8.45 6.82
CA LEU A 29 -16.43 -8.64 8.26
C LEU A 29 -15.95 -7.36 8.96
N PRO A 30 -16.48 -7.03 10.15
CA PRO A 30 -15.95 -5.96 10.98
C PRO A 30 -14.49 -6.22 11.37
N GLY A 31 -13.76 -5.15 11.67
CA GLY A 31 -12.31 -5.22 11.94
C GLY A 31 -11.93 -6.22 13.04
N ASP A 32 -12.74 -6.33 14.10
CA ASP A 32 -12.49 -7.28 15.20
C ASP A 32 -12.57 -8.74 14.74
N LEU A 33 -13.50 -9.07 13.84
CA LEU A 33 -13.60 -10.41 13.26
C LEU A 33 -12.51 -10.66 12.22
N GLN A 34 -12.07 -9.60 11.51
CA GLN A 34 -10.90 -9.72 10.64
C GLN A 34 -9.62 -9.96 11.44
N ALA A 35 -9.52 -9.60 12.72
CA ALA A 35 -8.36 -9.92 13.55
C ALA A 35 -8.33 -11.38 14.06
N LEU A 36 -9.31 -12.23 13.70
CA LEU A 36 -9.24 -13.65 14.00
C LEU A 36 -8.13 -14.34 13.19
N PRO A 37 -7.54 -15.45 13.68
CA PRO A 37 -6.44 -16.12 13.00
C PRO A 37 -6.72 -16.42 11.52
N TYR A 38 -5.77 -16.04 10.66
CA TYR A 38 -5.81 -16.21 9.19
C TYR A 38 -6.88 -15.44 8.42
N VAL A 39 -7.83 -14.77 9.09
CA VAL A 39 -8.85 -13.97 8.41
C VAL A 39 -8.23 -12.79 7.65
N PRO A 40 -7.21 -12.05 8.15
CA PRO A 40 -6.57 -11.00 7.36
C PRO A 40 -5.89 -11.57 6.12
N VAL A 41 -5.23 -12.72 6.24
CA VAL A 41 -4.58 -13.38 5.09
C VAL A 41 -5.63 -13.73 4.03
N LEU A 42 -6.79 -14.27 4.43
CA LEU A 42 -7.89 -14.54 3.52
C LEU A 42 -8.41 -13.26 2.85
N VAL A 43 -8.58 -12.18 3.61
CA VAL A 43 -9.08 -10.89 3.11
C VAL A 43 -8.08 -10.22 2.16
N SER A 44 -6.77 -10.34 2.41
CA SER A 44 -5.74 -9.83 1.49
C SER A 44 -5.80 -10.47 0.10
N ALA A 45 -6.37 -11.68 0.00
CA ALA A 45 -6.56 -12.38 -1.26
C ALA A 45 -7.86 -11.96 -2.00
N THR A 46 -8.57 -10.93 -1.52
CA THR A 46 -9.90 -10.53 -2.04
C THR A 46 -9.95 -10.44 -3.57
N PRO A 47 -9.04 -9.74 -4.27
CA PRO A 47 -9.11 -9.62 -5.74
C PRO A 47 -9.05 -10.98 -6.47
N TRP A 48 -8.40 -11.98 -5.87
CA TRP A 48 -8.19 -13.29 -6.48
C TRP A 48 -9.43 -14.19 -6.43
N PHE A 49 -10.40 -13.92 -5.54
CA PHE A 49 -11.68 -14.65 -5.54
C PHE A 49 -12.51 -14.39 -6.79
N THR A 50 -12.18 -13.38 -7.61
CA THR A 50 -12.84 -13.12 -8.89
C THR A 50 -12.55 -14.26 -9.85
N ILE A 51 -11.31 -14.76 -9.87
CA ILE A 51 -10.91 -15.92 -10.69
C ILE A 51 -11.73 -17.15 -10.29
N LEU A 52 -11.83 -17.43 -9.00
CA LEU A 52 -12.65 -18.53 -8.49
C LEU A 52 -14.13 -18.36 -8.84
N SER A 53 -14.65 -17.14 -8.79
CA SER A 53 -16.03 -16.83 -9.17
C SER A 53 -16.29 -17.07 -10.66
N VAL A 54 -15.37 -16.64 -11.54
CA VAL A 54 -15.48 -16.88 -12.99
C VAL A 54 -15.40 -18.37 -13.31
N LEU A 55 -14.46 -19.10 -12.69
CA LEU A 55 -14.35 -20.56 -12.85
C LEU A 55 -15.63 -21.26 -12.37
N ALA A 56 -16.17 -20.85 -11.21
CA ALA A 56 -17.43 -21.37 -10.69
C ALA A 56 -18.59 -21.12 -11.67
N LEU A 57 -18.69 -19.91 -12.23
CA LEU A 57 -19.72 -19.54 -13.19
C LEU A 57 -19.66 -20.41 -14.45
N VAL A 58 -18.49 -20.52 -15.08
CA VAL A 58 -18.30 -21.32 -16.30
C VAL A 58 -18.66 -22.78 -16.05
N MET A 59 -18.15 -23.37 -14.96
CA MET A 59 -18.45 -24.75 -14.61
C MET A 59 -19.93 -24.96 -14.26
N ALA A 60 -20.56 -23.98 -13.60
CA ALA A 60 -21.98 -24.02 -13.26
C ALA A 60 -22.86 -23.99 -14.50
N LEU A 61 -22.56 -23.13 -15.47
CA LEU A 61 -23.31 -23.06 -16.74
C LEU A 61 -23.20 -24.38 -17.54
N VAL A 62 -21.99 -24.94 -17.68
CA VAL A 62 -21.77 -26.21 -18.39
C VAL A 62 -22.42 -27.41 -17.68
N SER A 63 -22.58 -27.35 -16.36
CA SER A 63 -23.23 -28.39 -15.56
C SER A 63 -24.71 -28.12 -15.25
N ALA A 64 -25.29 -27.05 -15.81
CA ALA A 64 -26.67 -26.59 -15.59
C ALA A 64 -27.03 -26.36 -14.10
N ARG A 65 -26.10 -25.83 -13.32
CA ARG A 65 -26.26 -25.49 -11.89
C ARG A 65 -26.57 -24.00 -11.71
N TYR A 66 -27.79 -23.60 -12.05
CA TYR A 66 -28.19 -22.19 -12.08
C TYR A 66 -28.03 -21.46 -10.74
N LEU A 67 -28.32 -22.10 -9.60
CA LEU A 67 -28.11 -21.47 -8.29
C LEU A 67 -26.63 -21.14 -8.04
N THR A 68 -25.72 -22.05 -8.37
CA THR A 68 -24.28 -21.83 -8.29
C THR A 68 -23.84 -20.71 -9.22
N ALA A 69 -24.40 -20.64 -10.43
CA ALA A 69 -24.14 -19.56 -11.37
C ALA A 69 -24.58 -18.19 -10.81
N LEU A 70 -25.75 -18.11 -10.17
CA LEU A 70 -26.23 -16.87 -9.54
C LEU A 70 -25.31 -16.40 -8.41
N VAL A 71 -24.87 -17.32 -7.52
CA VAL A 71 -23.90 -16.99 -6.47
C VAL A 71 -22.60 -16.46 -7.06
N ALA A 72 -22.10 -17.12 -8.11
CA ALA A 72 -20.88 -16.70 -8.78
C ALA A 72 -21.02 -15.30 -9.43
N ILE A 73 -22.15 -15.01 -10.08
CA ILE A 73 -22.45 -13.69 -10.65
C ILE A 73 -22.49 -12.62 -9.56
N ALA A 74 -23.13 -12.90 -8.42
CA ALA A 74 -23.17 -11.97 -7.30
C ALA A 74 -21.76 -11.68 -6.75
N CYS A 75 -20.89 -12.69 -6.62
CA CYS A 75 -19.51 -12.51 -6.19
C CYS A 75 -18.69 -11.70 -7.19
N ILE A 76 -18.88 -11.91 -8.50
CA ILE A 76 -18.24 -11.11 -9.56
C ILE A 76 -18.70 -9.67 -9.48
N GLY A 77 -20.01 -9.43 -9.34
CA GLY A 77 -20.57 -8.08 -9.24
C GLY A 77 -20.05 -7.33 -8.01
N ALA A 78 -20.00 -7.98 -6.84
CA ALA A 78 -19.48 -7.38 -5.61
C ALA A 78 -17.99 -7.03 -5.73
N GLN A 79 -17.18 -7.95 -6.24
CA GLN A 79 -15.74 -7.69 -6.43
C GLN A 79 -15.49 -6.64 -7.50
N GLY A 80 -16.21 -6.70 -8.62
CA GLY A 80 -16.16 -5.68 -9.66
C GLY A 80 -16.45 -4.30 -9.10
N TRP A 81 -17.50 -4.15 -8.29
CA TRP A 81 -17.86 -2.90 -7.63
C TRP A 81 -16.76 -2.37 -6.70
N TRP A 82 -16.20 -3.23 -5.84
CA TRP A 82 -15.18 -2.85 -4.88
C TRP A 82 -13.84 -2.50 -5.52
N GLN A 83 -13.46 -3.21 -6.59
CA GLN A 83 -12.17 -3.06 -7.23
C GLN A 83 -12.17 -2.06 -8.39
N HIS A 84 -13.35 -1.68 -8.92
CA HIS A 84 -13.48 -0.72 -10.02
C HIS A 84 -12.70 0.60 -9.82
N PRO A 85 -12.62 1.19 -8.60
CA PRO A 85 -11.92 2.47 -8.42
C PRO A 85 -10.44 2.38 -8.77
N PHE A 86 -9.81 1.21 -8.58
CA PHE A 86 -8.42 1.01 -9.00
C PHE A 86 -8.22 1.19 -10.50
N PHE A 87 -9.26 1.14 -11.33
CA PHE A 87 -9.14 1.24 -12.80
C PHE A 87 -9.82 2.49 -13.37
N MET A 88 -10.32 3.38 -12.51
CA MET A 88 -11.01 4.60 -12.89
C MET A 88 -10.47 5.76 -12.06
N ALA A 89 -9.76 6.68 -12.70
CA ALA A 89 -9.23 7.85 -12.02
C ALA A 89 -10.38 8.72 -11.47
N GLY A 90 -10.37 8.98 -10.17
CA GLY A 90 -11.38 9.83 -9.52
C GLY A 90 -11.15 11.30 -9.85
N SER A 91 -9.91 11.75 -9.70
CA SER A 91 -9.44 13.10 -10.06
C SER A 91 -8.11 12.97 -10.77
N PRO A 92 -7.98 13.43 -12.02
CA PRO A 92 -6.71 13.34 -12.74
C PRO A 92 -5.67 14.24 -12.08
N LEU A 93 -4.42 13.79 -12.10
CA LEU A 93 -3.28 14.61 -11.70
C LEU A 93 -3.20 15.84 -12.64
N PRO A 94 -2.98 17.07 -12.12
CA PRO A 94 -2.82 18.25 -12.97
C PRO A 94 -1.65 18.10 -13.94
N GLU A 95 -1.79 18.58 -15.19
CA GLU A 95 -0.71 18.55 -16.20
C GLU A 95 0.57 19.26 -15.72
N ALA A 96 0.40 20.33 -14.93
CA ALA A 96 1.51 21.04 -14.31
C ALA A 96 2.34 20.16 -13.36
N ALA A 97 1.74 19.14 -12.74
CA ALA A 97 2.45 18.21 -11.88
C ALA A 97 3.46 17.36 -12.67
N GLU A 98 3.11 16.96 -13.90
CA GLU A 98 4.03 16.18 -14.74
C GLU A 98 5.24 17.02 -15.14
N ALA A 99 5.02 18.30 -15.48
CA ALA A 99 6.09 19.23 -15.82
C ALA A 99 6.99 19.56 -14.61
N ALA A 100 6.38 19.72 -13.42
CA ALA A 100 7.07 20.00 -12.16
C ALA A 100 8.05 18.88 -11.80
N VAL A 101 7.57 17.63 -11.72
CA VAL A 101 8.43 16.48 -11.40
C VAL A 101 9.33 16.07 -12.58
N ALA A 102 9.10 16.64 -13.76
CA ALA A 102 10.00 16.49 -14.90
C ALA A 102 11.27 17.36 -14.78
N ALA A 103 11.32 18.32 -13.86
CA ALA A 103 12.48 19.17 -13.65
C ALA A 103 13.68 18.37 -13.08
N ALA A 104 14.89 18.86 -13.34
CA ALA A 104 16.13 18.17 -12.91
C ALA A 104 16.44 18.32 -11.41
N LYS A 105 15.71 19.19 -10.71
CA LYS A 105 15.90 19.46 -9.27
C LYS A 105 14.54 19.58 -8.58
N PRO A 106 14.41 19.07 -7.34
CA PRO A 106 13.25 19.30 -6.48
C PRO A 106 12.98 20.80 -6.31
N ASP A 107 11.72 21.20 -6.38
CA ASP A 107 11.29 22.60 -6.23
C ASP A 107 10.07 22.71 -5.30
N THR A 108 10.31 23.10 -4.06
CA THR A 108 9.21 23.32 -3.10
C THR A 108 8.49 24.66 -3.27
N ALA A 109 8.83 25.45 -4.28
CA ALA A 109 8.04 26.61 -4.67
C ALA A 109 6.72 26.20 -5.35
N ASP A 110 6.62 24.97 -5.85
CA ASP A 110 5.39 24.40 -6.38
C ASP A 110 4.62 23.56 -5.34
N ALA A 111 3.50 22.96 -5.75
CA ALA A 111 2.61 22.16 -4.92
C ALA A 111 2.65 20.67 -5.26
N TYR A 112 3.77 20.19 -5.79
CA TYR A 112 3.92 18.83 -6.30
C TYR A 112 5.11 18.13 -5.64
N ALA A 113 5.02 16.81 -5.53
CA ALA A 113 6.17 16.01 -5.13
C ALA A 113 6.15 14.66 -5.83
N ARG A 114 7.32 14.18 -6.23
CA ARG A 114 7.50 12.77 -6.51
C ARG A 114 7.94 12.05 -5.23
N VAL A 115 7.20 11.01 -4.83
CA VAL A 115 7.45 10.31 -3.56
C VAL A 115 7.61 8.82 -3.77
N MET A 116 8.40 8.17 -2.92
CA MET A 116 8.65 6.73 -2.96
C MET A 116 8.60 6.14 -1.55
N THR A 117 8.00 4.96 -1.42
CA THR A 117 8.11 4.14 -0.22
C THR A 117 8.62 2.75 -0.56
N PHE A 118 9.43 2.16 0.34
CA PHE A 118 10.00 0.85 0.12
C PHE A 118 10.43 0.17 1.44
N ASN A 119 9.82 -0.98 1.76
CA ASN A 119 10.33 -1.88 2.80
C ASN A 119 11.62 -2.56 2.27
N VAL A 120 12.74 -2.37 2.96
CA VAL A 120 14.06 -2.86 2.54
C VAL A 120 14.38 -4.27 3.05
N TYR A 121 13.38 -4.97 3.60
CA TYR A 121 13.45 -6.33 4.11
C TYR A 121 14.63 -6.54 5.04
N LYS A 122 14.58 -5.94 6.23
CA LYS A 122 15.65 -6.03 7.26
C LYS A 122 17.01 -5.57 6.75
N GLY A 123 17.03 -4.57 5.87
CA GLY A 123 18.23 -4.01 5.25
C GLY A 123 18.91 -4.92 4.23
N GLN A 124 18.19 -5.87 3.63
CA GLN A 124 18.71 -6.78 2.60
C GLN A 124 18.66 -6.18 1.19
N ALA A 125 17.84 -5.15 0.97
CA ALA A 125 17.76 -4.48 -0.32
C ALA A 125 19.10 -3.87 -0.77
N ASP A 126 19.33 -3.80 -2.07
CA ASP A 126 20.53 -3.19 -2.67
C ASP A 126 20.48 -1.64 -2.51
N PRO A 127 21.37 -1.04 -1.69
CA PRO A 127 21.37 0.40 -1.46
C PRO A 127 21.71 1.22 -2.72
N ALA A 128 22.60 0.72 -3.58
CA ALA A 128 22.98 1.41 -4.82
C ALA A 128 21.81 1.45 -5.80
N ALA A 129 21.09 0.34 -5.93
CA ALA A 129 19.88 0.27 -6.75
C ALA A 129 18.75 1.18 -6.22
N ILE A 130 18.66 1.39 -4.91
CA ILE A 130 17.73 2.36 -4.31
C ILE A 130 18.15 3.79 -4.69
N VAL A 131 19.42 4.14 -4.55
CA VAL A 131 19.92 5.49 -4.93
C VAL A 131 19.72 5.75 -6.43
N GLU A 132 19.96 4.76 -7.29
CA GLU A 132 19.67 4.85 -8.72
C GLU A 132 18.16 5.05 -8.96
N ALA A 133 17.30 4.25 -8.32
CA ALA A 133 15.86 4.42 -8.44
C ALA A 133 15.38 5.79 -7.97
N VAL A 134 15.94 6.33 -6.89
CA VAL A 134 15.67 7.67 -6.37
C VAL A 134 16.02 8.74 -7.40
N ARG A 135 17.20 8.64 -8.02
CA ARG A 135 17.68 9.60 -9.02
C ARG A 135 16.89 9.51 -10.33
N ASP A 136 16.70 8.30 -10.85
CA ASP A 136 16.01 8.05 -12.12
C ASP A 136 14.55 8.49 -12.08
N ASN A 137 13.90 8.28 -10.93
CA ASN A 137 12.50 8.67 -10.73
C ASN A 137 12.37 10.05 -10.09
N ARG A 138 13.48 10.72 -9.77
CA ARG A 138 13.52 12.07 -9.19
C ARG A 138 12.72 12.20 -7.91
N ILE A 139 12.88 11.25 -7.02
CA ILE A 139 12.16 11.19 -5.75
C ILE A 139 12.56 12.38 -4.86
N GLU A 140 11.59 13.07 -4.29
CA GLU A 140 11.80 14.23 -3.41
C GLU A 140 11.63 13.88 -1.94
N VAL A 141 10.74 12.91 -1.65
CA VAL A 141 10.56 12.33 -0.32
C VAL A 141 10.55 10.81 -0.43
N LEU A 142 11.42 10.16 0.33
CA LEU A 142 11.61 8.72 0.39
C LEU A 142 11.29 8.22 1.79
N ALA A 143 10.45 7.20 1.91
CA ALA A 143 10.23 6.46 3.15
C ALA A 143 10.77 5.04 3.02
N LEU A 144 11.63 4.62 3.96
CA LEU A 144 12.13 3.24 4.02
C LEU A 144 11.71 2.56 5.32
N GLN A 145 11.29 1.30 5.22
CA GLN A 145 10.90 0.48 6.35
C GLN A 145 11.83 -0.72 6.52
N GLU A 146 11.95 -1.23 7.74
CA GLU A 146 12.87 -2.33 8.12
C GLU A 146 14.36 -2.05 7.82
N THR A 147 14.76 -0.79 7.94
CA THR A 147 16.17 -0.40 7.87
C THR A 147 16.96 -0.96 9.05
N THR A 148 18.28 -1.06 8.88
CA THR A 148 19.23 -1.35 9.97
C THR A 148 20.33 -0.30 9.92
N ASP A 149 21.06 -0.08 11.02
CA ASP A 149 22.18 0.87 11.04
C ASP A 149 23.24 0.57 9.97
N ALA A 150 23.48 -0.71 9.69
CA ALA A 150 24.41 -1.13 8.64
C ALA A 150 23.88 -0.76 7.25
N PHE A 151 22.59 -0.99 7.00
CA PHE A 151 21.95 -0.62 5.75
C PHE A 151 21.92 0.91 5.54
N VAL A 152 21.59 1.70 6.58
CA VAL A 152 21.60 3.17 6.50
C VAL A 152 23.00 3.68 6.15
N ARG A 153 24.06 3.14 6.77
CA ARG A 153 25.44 3.48 6.39
C ARG A 153 25.74 3.13 4.93
N ALA A 154 25.35 1.95 4.47
CA ALA A 154 25.56 1.53 3.09
C ALA A 154 24.77 2.40 2.09
N LEU A 155 23.59 2.88 2.46
CA LEU A 155 22.78 3.80 1.67
C LEU A 155 23.44 5.19 1.57
N GLU A 156 24.03 5.68 2.67
CA GLU A 156 24.85 6.90 2.67
C GLU A 156 26.11 6.75 1.82
N GLU A 157 26.83 5.63 1.93
CA GLU A 157 28.00 5.32 1.10
C GLU A 157 27.64 5.21 -0.39
N ALA A 158 26.45 4.72 -0.72
CA ALA A 158 25.91 4.70 -2.08
C ALA A 158 25.53 6.11 -2.60
N GLY A 159 25.51 7.12 -1.73
CA GLY A 159 25.35 8.52 -2.08
C GLY A 159 23.90 9.02 -2.04
N ILE A 160 23.05 8.46 -1.15
CA ILE A 160 21.70 8.99 -0.93
C ILE A 160 21.75 10.43 -0.42
N GLY A 161 22.63 10.75 0.53
CA GLY A 161 22.75 12.09 1.11
C GLY A 161 23.18 13.18 0.10
N GLY A 162 23.74 12.79 -1.05
CA GLY A 162 24.01 13.71 -2.15
C GLY A 162 22.75 14.16 -2.91
N TYR A 163 21.65 13.42 -2.79
CA TYR A 163 20.38 13.69 -3.49
C TYR A 163 19.23 14.03 -2.52
N LEU A 164 19.13 13.29 -1.42
CA LEU A 164 18.17 13.52 -0.31
C LEU A 164 18.95 13.79 0.99
N PRO A 165 19.52 15.00 1.17
CA PRO A 165 20.45 15.30 2.27
C PRO A 165 19.80 15.39 3.66
N TYR A 166 18.47 15.45 3.74
CA TYR A 166 17.76 15.58 5.00
C TYR A 166 17.08 14.28 5.36
N SER A 167 17.34 13.75 6.55
CA SER A 167 16.76 12.48 6.97
C SER A 167 16.36 12.46 8.43
N ASN A 168 15.34 11.66 8.76
CA ASN A 168 15.03 11.26 10.13
C ASN A 168 14.81 9.75 10.17
N VAL A 169 15.66 9.04 10.90
CA VAL A 169 15.65 7.57 11.03
C VAL A 169 15.46 7.22 12.50
N SER A 170 14.57 6.31 12.80
CA SER A 170 14.26 5.91 14.18
C SER A 170 14.03 4.41 14.30
N SER A 171 14.34 3.86 15.47
CA SER A 171 14.14 2.45 15.81
C SER A 171 13.64 2.34 17.25
N SER A 172 12.61 1.51 17.46
CA SER A 172 12.05 1.26 18.79
C SER A 172 12.79 0.18 19.57
N ASP A 173 13.49 -0.73 18.88
CA ASP A 173 14.17 -1.90 19.47
C ASP A 173 15.70 -1.86 19.30
N GLY A 174 16.23 -0.86 18.57
CA GLY A 174 17.64 -0.72 18.25
C GLY A 174 18.14 -1.73 17.21
N VAL A 175 17.26 -2.50 16.58
CA VAL A 175 17.60 -3.54 15.59
C VAL A 175 17.02 -3.19 14.23
N PHE A 176 15.72 -2.91 14.17
CA PHE A 176 15.03 -2.53 12.95
C PHE A 176 14.45 -1.13 13.10
N GLY A 177 14.67 -0.30 12.09
CA GLY A 177 14.21 1.08 12.06
C GLY A 177 13.41 1.40 10.82
N ASN A 178 12.78 2.56 10.84
CA ASN A 178 12.15 3.17 9.68
C ASN A 178 12.78 4.55 9.48
N GLY A 179 12.61 5.14 8.30
CA GLY A 179 13.21 6.44 8.02
C GLY A 179 12.53 7.23 6.92
N LEU A 180 12.71 8.55 7.00
CA LEU A 180 12.38 9.50 5.94
C LEU A 180 13.67 10.14 5.43
N TRP A 181 13.78 10.29 4.12
CA TRP A 181 14.78 11.10 3.44
C TRP A 181 14.07 12.11 2.54
N SER A 182 14.61 13.32 2.45
CA SER A 182 13.99 14.44 1.77
C SER A 182 15.01 15.30 1.07
N ALA A 183 14.63 15.83 -0.10
CA ALA A 183 15.40 16.82 -0.84
C ALA A 183 15.48 18.17 -0.12
N THR A 184 14.48 18.48 0.73
CA THR A 184 14.38 19.72 1.49
C THR A 184 14.34 19.48 3.00
N PRO A 185 14.72 20.47 3.84
CA PRO A 185 14.71 20.31 5.29
C PRO A 185 13.37 19.80 5.84
N LEU A 186 13.42 18.83 6.75
CA LEU A 186 12.25 18.35 7.48
C LEU A 186 11.98 19.27 8.68
N GLY A 187 10.82 19.90 8.71
CA GLY A 187 10.32 20.66 9.86
C GLY A 187 9.76 19.75 10.95
N ASP A 188 10.05 20.07 12.22
CA ASP A 188 9.66 19.30 13.42
C ASP A 188 9.87 17.78 13.26
N PRO A 189 11.07 17.29 12.91
CA PRO A 189 11.29 15.86 12.73
C PRO A 189 11.05 15.13 14.05
N ARG A 190 10.35 13.98 13.97
CA ARG A 190 10.05 13.15 15.14
C ARG A 190 10.37 11.70 14.86
N ASP A 191 10.87 11.02 15.89
CA ASP A 191 11.15 9.58 15.84
C ASP A 191 9.88 8.77 15.67
N THR A 192 8.76 9.24 16.23
CA THR A 192 7.46 8.63 16.01
C THR A 192 6.36 9.68 16.01
N ASP A 193 5.59 9.74 14.92
CA ASP A 193 4.40 10.59 14.81
C ASP A 193 3.12 9.91 15.23
N VAL A 194 3.15 8.59 15.24
CA VAL A 194 2.05 7.73 15.63
C VAL A 194 2.52 6.98 16.86
N ASP A 195 1.76 7.05 17.95
CA ASP A 195 1.98 6.21 19.13
C ASP A 195 1.58 4.76 18.80
N SER A 196 2.41 4.10 17.99
CA SER A 196 2.15 2.78 17.44
C SER A 196 2.73 1.69 18.34
N SER A 197 1.94 0.65 18.53
CA SER A 197 2.35 -0.61 19.15
C SER A 197 3.23 -1.47 18.24
N ALA A 198 3.39 -1.12 16.96
CA ALA A 198 4.14 -1.92 15.99
C ALA A 198 5.62 -1.56 15.92
N SER A 199 5.92 -0.32 15.56
CA SER A 199 7.25 0.23 15.38
C SER A 199 7.22 1.76 15.47
N PHE A 200 8.37 2.41 15.57
CA PHE A 200 8.44 3.86 15.44
C PHE A 200 8.17 4.30 14.00
N MET A 201 7.28 5.28 13.82
CA MET A 201 6.89 5.80 12.51
C MET A 201 7.40 7.24 12.35
N PRO A 202 8.65 7.44 11.89
CA PRO A 202 9.25 8.76 11.87
C PRO A 202 8.50 9.70 10.93
N GLY A 203 8.43 10.96 11.34
CA GLY A 203 7.70 12.00 10.65
C GLY A 203 8.50 13.27 10.46
N GLY A 204 8.12 14.04 9.44
CA GLY A 204 8.76 15.31 9.09
C GLY A 204 7.88 16.16 8.18
N THR A 205 7.95 17.49 8.33
CA THR A 205 7.13 18.42 7.54
C THR A 205 7.93 19.01 6.38
N VAL A 206 7.39 18.94 5.17
CA VAL A 206 7.92 19.66 4.00
C VAL A 206 6.97 20.81 3.68
N GLY A 207 7.52 22.00 3.42
CA GLY A 207 6.73 23.19 3.05
C GLY A 207 6.66 23.36 1.54
N PHE A 208 5.48 23.15 0.96
CA PHE A 208 5.18 23.38 -0.46
C PHE A 208 4.66 24.80 -0.70
N SER A 209 4.58 25.20 -1.96
CA SER A 209 4.16 26.53 -2.41
C SER A 209 4.95 27.65 -1.74
N GLY A 210 6.28 27.49 -1.64
CA GLY A 210 7.15 28.44 -0.93
C GLY A 210 6.93 28.45 0.58
N GLY A 211 6.45 27.34 1.15
CA GLY A 211 6.21 27.16 2.58
C GLY A 211 4.80 27.52 3.05
N SER A 212 3.93 28.04 2.17
CA SER A 212 2.54 28.34 2.55
C SER A 212 1.67 27.09 2.73
N LEU A 213 2.13 25.94 2.23
CA LEU A 213 1.40 24.67 2.28
C LEU A 213 2.27 23.59 2.97
N PRO A 214 2.30 23.55 4.32
CA PRO A 214 3.03 22.52 5.05
C PRO A 214 2.33 21.16 4.96
N VAL A 215 3.09 20.11 4.66
CA VAL A 215 2.62 18.72 4.58
C VAL A 215 3.49 17.83 5.45
N ARG A 216 2.85 17.07 6.33
CA ARG A 216 3.48 16.13 7.26
C ARG A 216 3.61 14.75 6.62
N PHE A 217 4.83 14.33 6.34
CA PHE A 217 5.14 12.99 5.87
C PHE A 217 5.38 12.05 7.04
N VAL A 218 4.88 10.83 6.95
CA VAL A 218 5.05 9.78 7.96
C VAL A 218 5.46 8.47 7.29
N SER A 219 6.58 7.90 7.71
CA SER A 219 7.02 6.57 7.30
C SER A 219 6.30 5.50 8.12
N VAL A 220 5.27 4.88 7.55
CA VAL A 220 4.41 3.92 8.24
C VAL A 220 5.00 2.51 8.16
N HIS A 221 5.01 1.80 9.29
CA HIS A 221 5.25 0.37 9.32
C HIS A 221 4.45 -0.30 10.44
N THR A 222 3.34 -0.94 10.07
CA THR A 222 2.44 -1.63 11.01
C THR A 222 2.84 -3.09 11.19
N THR A 223 2.33 -3.74 12.25
CA THR A 223 2.65 -5.14 12.54
C THR A 223 2.06 -6.07 11.48
N ALA A 224 2.84 -6.98 10.90
CA ALA A 224 2.32 -7.99 9.97
C ALA A 224 1.24 -8.91 10.60
N PRO A 225 0.17 -9.28 9.86
CA PRO A 225 -0.84 -10.21 10.32
C PRO A 225 -0.32 -11.65 10.20
N VAL A 226 0.49 -12.07 11.17
CA VAL A 226 1.09 -13.41 11.26
C VAL A 226 0.66 -14.13 12.55
N PRO A 227 0.81 -15.47 12.65
CA PRO A 227 0.46 -16.22 13.85
C PRO A 227 1.05 -15.60 15.13
N GLY A 228 0.18 -15.27 16.10
CA GLY A 228 0.54 -14.63 17.36
C GLY A 228 0.36 -13.10 17.38
N TYR A 229 0.25 -12.45 16.21
CA TYR A 229 0.28 -11.00 16.09
C TYR A 229 -1.00 -10.37 15.53
N TRP A 230 -2.04 -11.15 15.23
CA TRP A 230 -3.30 -10.68 14.63
C TRP A 230 -3.95 -9.50 15.37
N GLY A 231 -3.97 -9.56 16.71
CA GLY A 231 -4.52 -8.48 17.53
C GLY A 231 -3.66 -7.22 17.53
N GLN A 232 -2.33 -7.36 17.43
CA GLN A 232 -1.40 -6.24 17.34
C GLN A 232 -1.42 -5.60 15.94
N TRP A 233 -1.52 -6.40 14.87
CA TRP A 233 -1.78 -5.91 13.51
C TRP A 233 -3.01 -4.99 13.48
N LYS A 234 -4.16 -5.47 13.96
CA LYS A 234 -5.38 -4.65 14.02
C LYS A 234 -5.15 -3.39 14.86
N ARG A 235 -4.58 -3.54 16.06
CA ARG A 235 -4.33 -2.43 16.98
C ARG A 235 -3.47 -1.34 16.33
N SER A 236 -2.41 -1.71 15.62
CA SER A 236 -1.51 -0.77 14.94
C SER A 236 -2.22 0.03 13.83
N LEU A 237 -3.20 -0.56 13.14
CA LEU A 237 -4.06 0.15 12.19
C LEU A 237 -5.10 1.04 12.90
N ASP A 238 -5.65 0.60 14.05
CA ASP A 238 -6.54 1.43 14.86
C ASP A 238 -5.82 2.66 15.45
N GLU A 239 -4.54 2.51 15.81
CA GLU A 239 -3.68 3.60 16.28
C GLU A 239 -3.44 4.64 15.18
N LEU A 240 -3.13 4.19 13.95
CA LEU A 240 -3.09 5.07 12.77
C LEU A 240 -4.43 5.76 12.51
N ALA A 241 -5.56 5.07 12.69
CA ALA A 241 -6.89 5.62 12.47
C ALA A 241 -7.22 6.83 13.39
N ARG A 242 -6.50 7.01 14.50
CA ARG A 242 -6.63 8.16 15.40
C ARG A 242 -6.10 9.44 14.78
N MET A 243 -5.16 9.36 13.83
CA MET A 243 -4.58 10.53 13.14
C MET A 243 -5.63 11.33 12.39
N ARG A 244 -6.77 10.72 12.04
CA ARG A 244 -7.93 11.42 11.47
C ARG A 244 -8.43 12.57 12.34
N ALA A 245 -8.26 12.49 13.66
CA ALA A 245 -8.73 13.51 14.59
C ALA A 245 -7.93 14.82 14.52
N ASP A 246 -6.66 14.77 14.09
CA ASP A 246 -5.83 15.96 13.95
C ASP A 246 -6.05 16.65 12.60
N THR A 247 -7.10 17.46 12.53
CA THR A 247 -7.50 18.18 11.30
C THR A 247 -6.66 19.43 11.02
N GLY A 248 -5.78 19.83 11.95
CA GLY A 248 -4.89 20.98 11.77
C GLY A 248 -3.65 20.68 10.92
N THR A 249 -3.31 19.39 10.79
CA THR A 249 -2.13 18.92 10.05
C THR A 249 -2.58 18.24 8.76
N ARG A 250 -1.94 18.57 7.62
CA ARG A 250 -2.14 17.84 6.35
C ARG A 250 -1.13 16.70 6.26
N TYR A 251 -1.61 15.47 6.08
CA TYR A 251 -0.74 14.29 6.11
C TYR A 251 -0.51 13.66 4.74
N VAL A 252 0.68 13.08 4.58
CA VAL A 252 0.97 12.01 3.62
C VAL A 252 1.58 10.85 4.40
N PHE A 253 0.86 9.73 4.48
CA PHE A 253 1.38 8.50 5.09
C PHE A 253 1.89 7.59 3.99
N MET A 254 3.13 7.12 4.09
CA MET A 254 3.69 6.22 3.09
C MET A 254 4.51 5.13 3.76
N GLY A 255 4.34 3.89 3.32
CA GLY A 255 4.96 2.77 4.03
C GLY A 255 4.31 1.43 3.78
N ASP A 256 4.78 0.43 4.52
CA ASP A 256 4.18 -0.90 4.61
C ASP A 256 3.09 -0.90 5.70
N PHE A 257 1.84 -0.94 5.27
CA PHE A 257 0.68 -0.99 6.17
C PHE A 257 0.30 -2.44 6.51
N ASN A 258 1.00 -3.43 5.97
CA ASN A 258 0.71 -4.85 6.17
C ASN A 258 -0.78 -5.18 5.95
N ALA A 259 -1.45 -4.40 5.09
CA ALA A 259 -2.88 -4.43 4.91
C ALA A 259 -3.26 -3.87 3.54
N THR A 260 -4.08 -4.60 2.80
CA THR A 260 -4.72 -4.13 1.56
C THR A 260 -5.95 -3.25 1.82
N ASP A 261 -6.43 -2.53 0.79
CA ASP A 261 -7.71 -1.76 0.79
C ASP A 261 -8.96 -2.62 1.15
N ASP A 262 -8.84 -3.94 1.00
CA ASP A 262 -9.89 -4.90 1.34
C ASP A 262 -10.02 -5.18 2.84
N HIS A 263 -9.05 -4.76 3.66
CA HIS A 263 -9.14 -4.86 5.11
C HIS A 263 -10.02 -3.76 5.70
N THR A 264 -10.96 -4.16 6.58
CA THR A 264 -11.79 -3.22 7.32
C THR A 264 -10.97 -2.26 8.19
N PRO A 265 -9.95 -2.71 8.97
CA PRO A 265 -9.12 -1.78 9.74
C PRO A 265 -8.40 -0.73 8.90
N PHE A 266 -7.90 -1.08 7.70
CA PHE A 266 -7.28 -0.12 6.78
C PHE A 266 -8.30 0.90 6.26
N ARG A 267 -9.49 0.45 5.83
CA ARG A 267 -10.58 1.37 5.46
C ARG A 267 -11.05 2.26 6.62
N THR A 268 -11.02 1.75 7.85
CA THR A 268 -11.31 2.56 9.05
C THR A 268 -10.24 3.62 9.28
N PHE A 269 -8.96 3.32 9.03
CA PHE A 269 -7.89 4.30 9.02
C PHE A 269 -8.13 5.38 7.96
N LEU A 270 -8.50 5.01 6.73
CA LEU A 270 -8.81 5.98 5.68
C LEU A 270 -9.98 6.89 6.08
N GLY A 271 -11.10 6.29 6.51
CA GLY A 271 -12.34 7.01 6.78
C GLY A 271 -12.79 7.83 5.57
N ASP A 272 -13.32 9.02 5.84
CA ASP A 272 -13.71 10.00 4.80
C ASP A 272 -12.63 11.06 4.53
N ARG A 273 -11.49 10.96 5.24
CA ARG A 273 -10.45 11.98 5.22
C ARG A 273 -9.28 11.59 4.34
N PHE A 274 -8.80 10.36 4.46
CA PHE A 274 -7.63 9.91 3.71
C PHE A 274 -8.04 9.02 2.54
N HIS A 275 -7.23 8.99 1.49
CA HIS A 275 -7.40 8.08 0.36
C HIS A 275 -6.06 7.54 -0.15
N ASP A 276 -6.10 6.31 -0.65
CA ASP A 276 -4.93 5.68 -1.26
C ASP A 276 -4.65 6.26 -2.67
N ALA A 277 -3.39 6.56 -2.94
CA ALA A 277 -2.93 7.19 -4.17
C ALA A 277 -3.11 6.29 -5.41
N ALA A 278 -2.83 4.99 -5.30
CA ALA A 278 -2.97 4.07 -6.44
C ALA A 278 -4.44 3.90 -6.83
N LYS A 279 -5.31 3.80 -5.82
CA LYS A 279 -6.75 3.71 -5.99
C LYS A 279 -7.34 5.00 -6.56
N SER A 280 -6.99 6.18 -6.03
CA SER A 280 -7.54 7.45 -6.53
C SER A 280 -7.06 7.80 -7.94
N ALA A 281 -5.83 7.41 -8.28
CA ALA A 281 -5.24 7.61 -9.61
C ALA A 281 -5.82 6.68 -10.68
N GLY A 282 -6.57 5.64 -10.32
CA GLY A 282 -7.04 4.63 -11.27
C GLY A 282 -5.90 3.86 -11.94
N HIS A 283 -4.75 3.69 -11.26
CA HIS A 283 -3.53 3.10 -11.82
C HIS A 283 -3.66 1.60 -12.17
N GLY A 284 -4.52 0.91 -11.44
CA GLY A 284 -4.61 -0.54 -11.33
C GLY A 284 -4.09 -1.02 -9.98
N PHE A 285 -4.07 -2.34 -9.78
CA PHE A 285 -3.54 -2.92 -8.55
C PHE A 285 -2.03 -2.71 -8.43
N THR A 286 -1.61 -2.17 -7.29
CA THR A 286 -0.20 -2.02 -6.91
C THR A 286 0.24 -3.19 -6.03
N PHE A 287 0.23 -4.41 -6.56
CA PHE A 287 0.73 -5.56 -5.82
C PHE A 287 2.25 -5.46 -5.65
N THR A 288 2.69 -5.13 -4.44
CA THR A 288 4.09 -4.89 -4.06
C THR A 288 4.73 -6.14 -3.46
N TRP A 289 3.95 -7.07 -2.91
CA TRP A 289 4.46 -8.23 -2.18
C TRP A 289 3.82 -9.57 -2.62
N PRO A 290 4.55 -10.69 -2.62
CA PRO A 290 6.01 -10.83 -2.44
C PRO A 290 6.76 -10.75 -3.78
N THR A 291 7.99 -10.26 -3.79
CA THR A 291 8.91 -10.29 -4.96
C THR A 291 9.89 -11.47 -4.95
N ASP A 292 10.04 -12.16 -3.82
CA ASP A 292 11.10 -13.15 -3.57
C ASP A 292 10.65 -14.62 -3.72
N LYS A 293 9.41 -14.86 -4.20
CA LYS A 293 8.80 -16.21 -4.30
C LYS A 293 8.51 -16.66 -5.74
N PRO A 294 9.51 -16.74 -6.64
CA PRO A 294 9.26 -17.26 -7.99
C PRO A 294 8.78 -18.73 -7.93
N PRO A 295 7.87 -19.16 -8.82
CA PRO A 295 7.28 -18.42 -9.95
C PRO A 295 5.98 -17.66 -9.61
N LEU A 296 5.64 -17.49 -8.32
CA LEU A 296 4.43 -16.78 -7.91
C LEU A 296 4.55 -15.29 -8.28
N PRO A 297 3.52 -14.67 -8.92
CA PRO A 297 3.50 -13.23 -9.07
C PRO A 297 3.31 -12.55 -7.70
N ARG A 298 3.54 -11.24 -7.62
CA ARG A 298 3.12 -10.43 -6.48
C ARG A 298 1.60 -10.54 -6.32
N VAL A 299 1.13 -10.74 -5.10
CA VAL A 299 -0.28 -11.06 -4.81
C VAL A 299 -1.02 -10.02 -3.97
N ALA A 300 -0.31 -9.15 -3.25
CA ALA A 300 -0.91 -8.18 -2.35
C ALA A 300 -0.24 -6.81 -2.49
N GLY A 301 -1.06 -5.76 -2.48
CA GLY A 301 -0.60 -4.37 -2.34
C GLY A 301 -0.76 -3.99 -0.88
N ILE A 302 0.33 -4.11 -0.12
CA ILE A 302 0.37 -3.81 1.32
C ILE A 302 1.21 -2.56 1.62
N ASP A 303 1.99 -2.10 0.63
CA ASP A 303 2.65 -0.81 0.68
C ASP A 303 1.74 0.24 0.04
N HIS A 304 1.57 1.37 0.73
CA HIS A 304 0.65 2.42 0.32
C HIS A 304 1.28 3.79 0.39
N ILE A 305 0.76 4.69 -0.46
CA ILE A 305 0.90 6.14 -0.30
C ILE A 305 -0.51 6.66 -0.09
N VAL A 306 -0.79 7.15 1.12
CA VAL A 306 -2.10 7.60 1.57
C VAL A 306 -2.08 9.10 1.78
N LEU A 307 -3.01 9.79 1.13
CA LEU A 307 -3.08 11.25 1.06
C LEU A 307 -4.26 11.80 1.85
N ASP A 308 -4.10 13.01 2.39
CA ASP A 308 -5.20 13.80 2.94
C ASP A 308 -6.18 14.27 1.87
N GLN A 309 -7.40 14.56 2.29
CA GLN A 309 -8.45 15.07 1.42
C GLN A 309 -8.00 16.35 0.70
N GLY A 310 -8.41 16.48 -0.56
CA GLY A 310 -8.02 17.59 -1.43
C GLY A 310 -6.64 17.43 -2.07
N MET A 311 -5.89 16.37 -1.76
CA MET A 311 -4.69 16.01 -2.53
C MET A 311 -5.07 15.07 -3.68
N THR A 312 -4.24 15.03 -4.72
CA THR A 312 -4.41 14.07 -5.83
C THR A 312 -3.11 13.35 -6.12
N ALA A 313 -3.21 12.19 -6.78
CA ALA A 313 -2.06 11.39 -7.17
C ALA A 313 -2.16 10.94 -8.62
N GLY A 314 -1.01 10.69 -9.22
CA GLY A 314 -0.89 10.10 -10.54
C GLY A 314 0.50 9.54 -10.78
N GLN A 315 0.72 9.04 -12.00
CA GLN A 315 1.99 8.46 -12.43
C GLN A 315 2.52 7.38 -11.48
N THR A 316 1.61 6.62 -10.86
CA THR A 316 1.98 5.57 -9.91
C THR A 316 2.83 4.50 -10.60
N LEU A 317 3.84 3.98 -9.91
CA LEU A 317 4.74 2.96 -10.42
C LEU A 317 5.11 1.98 -9.30
N VAL A 318 5.08 0.69 -9.63
CA VAL A 318 5.62 -0.37 -8.76
C VAL A 318 6.94 -0.87 -9.34
N LYS A 319 8.05 -0.61 -8.65
CA LYS A 319 9.42 -0.93 -9.10
C LYS A 319 10.08 -1.97 -8.19
N PRO A 320 10.26 -3.23 -8.63
CA PRO A 320 11.07 -4.20 -7.90
C PRO A 320 12.52 -3.71 -7.78
N ILE A 321 13.10 -3.87 -6.60
CA ILE A 321 14.51 -3.61 -6.31
C ILE A 321 15.10 -4.87 -5.69
N ALA A 322 16.30 -5.26 -6.11
CA ALA A 322 16.93 -6.50 -5.67
C ALA A 322 17.16 -6.51 -4.16
N GLY A 323 17.04 -7.69 -3.56
CA GLY A 323 17.32 -7.93 -2.12
C GLY A 323 16.14 -7.76 -1.17
N SER A 324 15.03 -7.16 -1.61
CA SER A 324 13.78 -7.09 -0.82
C SER A 324 12.71 -8.07 -1.32
N ASP A 325 11.85 -8.52 -0.41
CA ASP A 325 10.60 -9.23 -0.71
C ASP A 325 9.43 -8.28 -1.02
N HIS A 326 9.66 -6.96 -0.96
CA HIS A 326 8.75 -5.93 -1.45
C HIS A 326 9.24 -5.33 -2.78
N ALA A 327 8.33 -4.69 -3.50
CA ALA A 327 8.65 -3.76 -4.57
C ALA A 327 8.35 -2.34 -4.09
N ALA A 328 9.19 -1.38 -4.49
CA ALA A 328 8.97 0.02 -4.19
C ALA A 328 7.69 0.55 -4.84
N LEU A 329 6.95 1.40 -4.13
CA LEU A 329 5.80 2.13 -4.63
C LEU A 329 6.16 3.60 -4.79
N ILE A 330 5.91 4.14 -5.97
CA ILE A 330 6.23 5.52 -6.34
C ILE A 330 4.97 6.21 -6.84
N ALA A 331 4.73 7.47 -6.45
CA ALA A 331 3.64 8.28 -6.99
C ALA A 331 4.03 9.75 -7.10
N THR A 332 3.36 10.47 -8.00
CA THR A 332 3.42 11.93 -8.09
C THR A 332 2.19 12.44 -7.38
N ILE A 333 2.37 13.34 -6.44
CA ILE A 333 1.28 13.90 -5.64
C ILE A 333 1.16 15.40 -5.91
N ALA A 334 -0.07 15.88 -5.99
CA ALA A 334 -0.39 17.30 -5.87
C ALA A 334 -1.00 17.54 -4.50
N VAL A 335 -0.37 18.40 -3.71
CA VAL A 335 -0.71 18.58 -2.29
C VAL A 335 -1.68 19.73 -2.04
N GLY A 336 -2.00 20.52 -3.07
CA GLY A 336 -2.83 21.74 -3.03
C GLY A 336 -3.99 21.72 -4.00
#